data_AF-A0A969FPZ8-F1
#
_entry.id   AF-A0A969FPZ8-F1
#
_cell.length_a   1.000
_cell.length_b   1.000
_cell.length_c   1.000
_cell.angle_alpha   90.00
_cell.angle_beta   90.00
_cell.angle_gamma   90.00
#
_symmetry.space_group_name_H-M   'P 1'
#
loop_
_entity.id
_entity.type
_entity.pdbx_description
1 polymer ?
#
loop_
_entity_poly.entity_id
_entity_poly.type
_entity_poly.pdbx_seq_one_letter_code
_entity_poly.pdbx_strand_id
1 'polypeptide(L)'
;MEEHVQDPTEVKEGTVIQPPQRSLPRSISYVVLLVLGAIYLINPGLGIVELIPDNMPVIGNLDEAGVASLMVLIIQRLRSGH
;
A
#
# COMPACT_ATOMS: atom_id res chain seq x y z
N MET A 1 -33.52 -52.75 -21.64
CA MET A 1 -33.86 -51.46 -21.01
C MET A 1 -33.00 -51.36 -19.77
N GLU A 2 -31.77 -50.88 -19.94
CA GLU A 2 -30.85 -50.62 -18.83
C GLU A 2 -30.84 -49.11 -18.61
N GLU A 3 -31.12 -48.76 -17.38
CA GLU A 3 -31.29 -47.42 -16.84
C GLU A 3 -29.90 -46.77 -16.72
N HIS A 4 -29.63 -45.70 -17.47
CA HIS A 4 -28.44 -44.88 -17.26
C HIS A 4 -28.78 -43.82 -16.20
N VAL A 5 -28.78 -44.25 -14.93
CA VAL A 5 -28.93 -43.37 -13.77
C VAL A 5 -27.72 -42.45 -13.72
N GLN A 6 -27.96 -41.19 -14.05
CA GLN A 6 -26.96 -40.13 -13.99
C GLN A 6 -26.70 -39.81 -12.51
N ASP A 7 -25.47 -40.09 -12.08
CA ASP A 7 -25.02 -39.90 -10.70
C ASP A 7 -25.21 -38.43 -10.26
N PRO A 8 -26.05 -38.15 -9.25
CA PRO A 8 -26.35 -36.79 -8.81
C PRO A 8 -25.22 -36.13 -7.99
N THR A 9 -24.05 -36.78 -7.86
CA THR A 9 -22.96 -36.30 -6.98
C THR A 9 -21.85 -35.49 -7.68
N GLU A 10 -21.97 -35.17 -8.97
CA GLU A 10 -21.02 -34.26 -9.63
C GLU A 10 -21.39 -32.79 -9.36
N VAL A 11 -21.14 -32.35 -8.12
CA VAL A 11 -21.09 -30.94 -7.77
C VAL A 11 -19.89 -30.33 -8.50
N LYS A 12 -20.15 -29.55 -9.56
CA LYS A 12 -19.13 -28.79 -10.29
C LYS A 12 -18.35 -27.95 -9.29
N GLU A 13 -17.13 -28.40 -9.01
CA GLU A 13 -16.20 -27.75 -8.09
C GLU A 13 -16.14 -26.26 -8.39
N GLY A 14 -16.34 -25.48 -7.32
CA GLY A 14 -16.64 -24.07 -7.38
C GLY A 14 -15.69 -23.31 -8.28
N THR A 15 -16.27 -22.48 -9.15
CA THR A 15 -15.59 -21.37 -9.79
C THR A 15 -14.95 -20.51 -8.69
N VAL A 16 -13.67 -20.75 -8.43
CA VAL A 16 -12.86 -19.90 -7.56
C VAL A 16 -12.86 -18.52 -8.20
N ILE A 17 -13.66 -17.60 -7.66
CA ILE A 17 -13.69 -16.21 -8.10
C ILE A 17 -12.37 -15.60 -7.63
N GLN A 18 -11.34 -15.72 -8.46
CA GLN A 18 -10.07 -15.02 -8.27
C GLN A 18 -10.40 -13.52 -8.20
N PRO A 19 -10.12 -12.83 -7.07
CA PRO A 19 -10.41 -11.41 -6.97
C PRO A 19 -9.69 -10.69 -8.11
N PRO A 20 -10.32 -9.69 -8.75
CA PRO A 20 -9.74 -8.99 -9.89
C PRO A 20 -8.37 -8.45 -9.47
N GLN A 21 -7.31 -9.01 -10.06
CA GLN A 21 -5.95 -8.55 -9.83
C GLN A 21 -5.82 -7.16 -10.45
N ARG A 22 -6.08 -6.14 -9.65
CA ARG A 22 -5.86 -4.76 -10.05
C ARG A 22 -4.34 -4.52 -10.03
N SER A 23 -3.73 -4.75 -11.18
CA SER A 23 -2.33 -4.45 -11.48
C SER A 23 -2.15 -2.95 -11.59
N LEU A 24 -2.25 -2.22 -10.48
CA LEU A 24 -1.45 -1.02 -10.39
C LEU A 24 0.01 -1.50 -10.47
N PRO A 25 0.81 -1.01 -11.42
CA PRO A 25 2.23 -1.32 -11.44
C PRO A 25 2.79 -0.81 -10.11
N ARG A 26 3.09 -1.76 -9.19
CA ARG A 26 3.48 -1.47 -7.79
C ARG A 26 4.60 -0.43 -7.71
N SER A 27 5.44 -0.35 -8.73
CA SER A 27 6.49 0.65 -8.91
C SER A 27 5.97 2.11 -8.91
N ILE A 28 4.85 2.39 -9.58
CA ILE A 28 4.30 3.75 -9.66
C ILE A 28 3.82 4.20 -8.27
N SER A 29 3.14 3.33 -7.52
CA SER A 29 2.71 3.66 -6.16
C SER A 29 3.89 3.98 -5.24
N TYR A 30 5.01 3.27 -5.37
CA TYR A 30 6.21 3.53 -4.57
C TYR A 30 6.83 4.89 -4.90
N VAL A 31 6.92 5.25 -6.18
CA VAL A 31 7.44 6.55 -6.62
C VAL A 31 6.55 7.69 -6.12
N VAL A 32 5.22 7.54 -6.23
CA VAL A 32 4.27 8.56 -5.73
C VAL A 32 4.41 8.75 -4.22
N LEU A 33 4.49 7.66 -3.45
CA LEU A 33 4.68 7.74 -1.99
C LEU A 33 6.02 8.39 -1.62
N LEU A 34 7.09 8.13 -2.38
CA LEU A 34 8.40 8.73 -2.14
C LEU A 34 8.40 10.25 -2.38
N VAL A 35 7.73 10.70 -3.44
CA VAL A 35 7.60 12.14 -3.75
C VAL A 35 6.77 12.85 -2.70
N LEU A 36 5.62 12.27 -2.30
CA LEU A 36 4.76 12.86 -1.28
C LEU A 36 5.46 12.92 0.09
N GLY A 37 6.14 11.85 0.49
CA GLY A 37 6.93 11.82 1.72
C GLY A 37 8.08 12.83 1.72
N ALA A 38 8.75 13.03 0.58
CA ALA A 38 9.80 14.04 0.46
C ALA A 38 9.26 15.46 0.61
N ILE A 39 8.12 15.76 -0.01
CA ILE A 39 7.46 17.07 0.13
C ILE A 39 7.05 17.32 1.59
N TYR A 40 6.56 16.28 2.27
CA TYR A 40 6.20 16.34 3.69
C TYR A 40 7.41 16.64 4.59
N LEU A 41 8.51 15.89 4.43
CA LEU A 41 9.75 16.08 5.21
C LEU A 41 10.45 17.42 4.94
N ILE A 42 10.34 17.95 3.73
CA ILE A 42 10.88 19.29 3.42
C ILE A 42 10.08 20.37 4.15
N ASN A 43 8.82 20.08 4.51
CA ASN A 43 7.91 20.99 5.21
C ASN A 43 7.98 22.43 4.65
N PRO A 44 7.70 22.63 3.34
CA PRO A 44 7.86 23.94 2.69
C PRO A 44 6.91 25.02 3.26
N GLY A 45 5.95 24.62 4.10
CA GLY A 45 5.01 25.51 4.78
C GLY A 45 5.54 26.12 6.08
N LEU A 46 6.69 25.68 6.63
CA LEU A 46 7.30 26.20 7.87
C LEU A 46 6.29 26.39 9.03
N GLY A 47 5.27 25.53 9.14
CA GLY A 47 4.21 25.64 10.14
C GLY A 47 3.22 26.81 9.98
N ILE A 48 3.17 27.48 8.83
CA ILE A 48 2.22 28.58 8.54
C ILE A 48 0.78 28.06 8.28
N VAL A 49 0.62 26.78 7.96
CA VAL A 49 -0.68 26.14 7.64
C VAL A 49 -0.95 24.93 8.56
N GLU A 50 -0.68 25.05 9.86
CA GLU A 50 -0.93 23.97 10.82
C GLU A 50 -2.24 24.19 11.58
N LEU A 51 -3.24 23.33 11.32
CA LEU A 51 -4.51 23.27 12.07
C LEU A 51 -4.35 22.55 13.43
N ILE A 52 -3.23 21.86 13.65
CA ILE A 52 -2.87 21.15 14.88
C ILE A 52 -1.41 21.47 15.19
N PRO A 53 -1.06 21.92 16.41
CA PRO A 53 0.30 22.32 16.74
C PRO A 53 1.15 21.07 17.05
N ASP A 54 1.73 20.45 16.02
CA ASP A 54 2.66 19.31 16.17
C ASP A 54 4.13 19.77 16.30
N ASN A 55 4.46 21.05 16.05
CA ASN A 55 5.84 21.57 16.08
C ASN A 55 6.39 21.92 17.47
N MET A 56 6.12 21.12 18.50
CA MET A 56 6.72 21.34 19.82
C MET A 56 8.23 21.01 19.77
N PRO A 57 9.14 21.95 20.07
CA PRO A 57 10.59 21.84 19.82
C PRO A 57 11.34 20.76 20.61
N VAL A 58 10.64 19.88 21.34
CA VAL A 58 11.20 18.81 22.17
C VAL A 58 10.64 17.42 21.83
N ILE A 59 9.41 17.32 21.30
CA ILE A 59 8.70 16.03 21.07
C ILE A 59 8.02 15.99 19.68
N GLY A 60 7.87 17.15 19.03
CA GLY A 60 7.15 17.33 17.79
C GLY A 60 7.98 17.02 16.57
N ASN A 61 8.03 15.73 16.18
CA ASN A 61 8.29 15.27 14.80
C ASN A 61 8.25 13.73 14.68
N LEU A 62 7.41 13.08 15.49
CA LEU A 62 7.30 11.63 15.49
C LEU A 62 6.71 11.11 14.16
N ASP A 63 5.77 11.88 13.62
CA ASP A 63 5.18 11.71 12.30
C ASP A 63 6.22 11.84 11.18
N GLU A 64 7.11 12.83 11.22
CA GLU A 64 8.22 12.97 10.28
C GLU A 64 9.19 11.79 10.35
N ALA A 65 9.51 11.31 11.56
CA ALA A 65 10.30 10.10 11.76
C ALA A 65 9.61 8.86 11.17
N GLY A 66 8.28 8.79 11.28
CA GLY A 66 7.46 7.77 10.65
C GLY A 66 7.54 7.82 9.12
N VAL A 67 7.42 9.02 8.53
CA VAL A 67 7.54 9.24 7.09
C VAL A 67 8.94 8.89 6.59
N ALA A 68 9.99 9.30 7.30
CA ALA A 68 11.37 8.92 6.97
C ALA A 68 11.56 7.40 6.99
N SER A 69 11.04 6.73 8.01
CA SER A 69 11.10 5.26 8.14
C SER A 69 10.37 4.56 6.99
N LEU A 70 9.19 5.05 6.62
CA LEU A 70 8.41 4.55 5.49
C LEU A 70 9.16 4.74 4.16
N MET A 71 9.81 5.89 3.95
CA MET A 71 10.61 6.14 2.74
C MET A 71 11.79 5.17 2.64
N VAL A 72 12.51 4.93 3.74
CA VAL A 72 13.61 3.96 3.79
C VAL A 72 13.10 2.55 3.47
N LEU A 73 11.93 2.15 3.96
CA LEU A 73 11.32 0.87 3.63
C LEU A 73 10.96 0.76 2.13
N ILE A 74 10.39 1.82 1.55
CA ILE A 74 10.04 1.85 0.12
C ILE A 74 11.30 1.74 -0.75
N ILE A 75 12.36 2.47 -0.42
CA ILE A 75 13.65 2.40 -1.11
C ILE A 75 14.24 0.99 -1.02
N GLN A 76 14.22 0.38 0.17
CA GLN A 76 14.66 -1.00 0.35
C GLN A 76 13.83 -1.97 -0.48
N ARG A 77 12.50 -1.80 -0.53
CA ARG A 77 11.60 -2.67 -1.29
C ARG A 77 11.85 -2.59 -2.80
N LEU A 78 12.17 -1.39 -3.30
CA LEU A 78 12.58 -1.16 -4.69
C LEU A 78 13.95 -1.76 -5.01
N ARG A 79 14.87 -1.75 -4.05
CA ARG A 79 16.21 -2.36 -4.20
C ARG A 79 16.17 -3.89 -4.19
N SER A 80 15.35 -4.49 -3.33
CA SER A 80 15.16 -5.95 -3.22
C SER A 80 14.23 -6.53 -4.30
N GLY A 81 14.11 -5.85 -5.45
CA GLY A 81 13.47 -6.34 -6.67
C GLY A 81 14.41 -7.09 -7.62
N HIS A 82 15.51 -7.63 -7.07
CA HIS A 82 16.31 -8.74 -7.61
C HIS A 82 16.21 -9.91 -6.63
#